data_AF-A0ABD6BKA8-F1
#
_entry.id   AF-A0ABD6BKA8-F1
#
_cell.length_a   1.000
_cell.length_b   1.000
_cell.length_c   1.000
_cell.angle_alpha   90.00
_cell.angle_beta   90.00
_cell.angle_gamma   90.00
#
_symmetry.space_group_name_H-M   'P 1'
#
loop_
_entity.id
_entity.type
_entity.pdbx_description
1 polymer ?
#
loop_
_entity_poly.entity_id
_entity_poly.type
_entity_poly.pdbx_seq_one_letter_code
_entity_poly.pdbx_strand_id
1 'polypeptide(L)'
;MAGKDHYYNKAKQEGYRSRAAYKLKQLDELEHVFDRGDTVVDLGAAPGGWLEVAAEEVGPEGNVIGVDFQRIKDFEDHDNVETLRGDMTEEKTRDRVIDAAGGSVDAVISDMAPNMSGEYSLDQARSLHLARQAFETALELLDSGGDFVVKVFEGPDVDDFRADVEEEFQYVRATSPKASRDESSEIYLIGKGRLTAPVRPSDELEVEIVDVGSEGDGIASVEGYRLFVPGAEVGETVTVRVEDMKPNFGFAQRLDRD
;
A
#
# COMPACT_ATOMS: atom_id res chain seq x y z
N MET A 1 5.95 13.58 29.51
CA MET A 1 4.70 12.82 29.83
C MET A 1 3.41 13.43 29.26
N ALA A 2 3.36 14.70 28.83
CA ALA A 2 2.12 15.34 28.36
C ALA A 2 1.62 14.89 26.96
N GLY A 3 2.51 14.51 26.03
CA GLY A 3 2.12 14.08 24.67
C GLY A 3 1.43 12.71 24.61
N LYS A 4 1.73 11.82 25.57
CA LYS A 4 1.15 10.47 25.65
C LYS A 4 -0.38 10.50 25.88
N ASP A 5 -0.85 11.57 26.52
CA ASP A 5 -2.23 11.78 26.93
C ASP A 5 -3.04 12.60 25.90
N HIS A 6 -2.42 13.51 25.13
CA HIS A 6 -3.16 14.38 24.21
C HIS A 6 -3.98 13.59 23.19
N TYR A 7 -3.34 12.77 22.35
CA TYR A 7 -4.03 12.03 21.29
C TYR A 7 -4.92 10.92 21.83
N TYR A 8 -4.60 10.36 22.99
CA TYR A 8 -5.47 9.40 23.66
C TYR A 8 -6.76 10.07 24.14
N ASN A 9 -6.66 11.22 24.81
CA ASN A 9 -7.82 11.99 25.26
C ASN A 9 -8.60 12.59 24.09
N LYS A 10 -7.92 12.99 23.01
CA LYS A 10 -8.57 13.49 21.80
C LYS A 10 -9.36 12.39 21.11
N ALA A 11 -8.78 11.19 20.98
CA ALA A 11 -9.44 10.03 20.37
C ALA A 11 -10.70 9.68 21.15
N LYS A 12 -10.59 9.62 22.48
CA LYS A 12 -11.71 9.37 23.36
C LYS A 12 -12.80 10.46 23.31
N GLN A 13 -12.42 11.72 23.12
CA GLN A 13 -13.38 12.84 22.97
C GLN A 13 -14.11 12.78 21.63
N GLU A 14 -13.42 12.38 20.57
CA GLU A 14 -13.97 12.26 19.21
C GLU A 14 -14.62 10.90 18.94
N GLY A 15 -14.55 9.95 19.89
CA GLY A 15 -15.23 8.66 19.82
C GLY A 15 -14.40 7.52 19.21
N TYR A 16 -13.16 7.77 18.79
CA TYR A 16 -12.29 6.74 18.21
C TYR A 16 -11.90 5.65 19.22
N ARG A 17 -11.87 4.41 18.73
CA ARG A 17 -11.48 3.20 19.49
C ARG A 17 -10.04 3.20 19.94
N SER A 18 -9.16 3.92 19.23
CA SER A 18 -7.75 4.00 19.58
C SER A 18 -7.12 5.32 19.16
N ARG A 19 -6.01 5.67 19.82
CA ARG A 19 -5.17 6.82 19.39
C ARG A 19 -4.50 6.60 18.03
N ALA A 20 -4.45 5.36 17.54
CA ALA A 20 -3.84 5.03 16.25
C ALA A 20 -4.63 5.66 15.10
N ALA A 21 -5.93 5.95 15.29
CA ALA A 21 -6.75 6.73 14.36
C ALA A 21 -6.04 8.02 13.90
N TYR A 22 -5.46 8.81 14.81
CA TYR A 22 -4.73 10.03 14.42
C TYR A 22 -3.46 9.78 13.65
N LYS A 23 -2.84 8.61 13.82
CA LYS A 23 -1.67 8.27 12.99
C LYS A 23 -2.13 8.08 11.56
N LEU A 24 -3.17 7.28 11.32
CA LEU A 24 -3.68 7.06 9.97
C LEU A 24 -4.17 8.36 9.33
N LYS A 25 -4.93 9.20 10.07
CA LYS A 25 -5.31 10.54 9.58
C LYS A 25 -4.13 11.40 9.15
N GLN A 26 -3.02 11.35 9.88
CA GLN A 26 -1.81 12.11 9.53
C GLN A 26 -1.06 11.52 8.35
N LEU A 27 -1.12 10.19 8.16
CA LEU A 27 -0.50 9.53 7.01
C LEU A 27 -1.30 9.81 5.74
N ASP A 28 -2.62 9.74 5.84
CA ASP A 28 -3.52 10.07 4.74
C ASP A 28 -3.47 11.57 4.38
N GLU A 29 -3.43 12.48 5.37
CA GLU A 29 -3.21 13.92 5.11
C GLU A 29 -1.87 14.18 4.40
N LEU A 30 -0.86 13.33 4.61
CA LEU A 30 0.47 13.50 4.03
C LEU A 30 0.56 12.99 2.59
N GLU A 31 0.04 11.81 2.31
CA GLU A 31 0.26 11.10 1.03
C GLU A 31 -1.04 10.76 0.28
N HIS A 32 -2.20 11.19 0.77
CA HIS A 32 -3.53 10.92 0.18
C HIS A 32 -3.67 9.43 -0.14
N VAL A 33 -3.66 8.61 0.90
CA VAL A 33 -3.67 7.13 0.80
C VAL A 33 -5.06 6.64 0.39
N PHE A 34 -6.11 7.40 0.70
CA PHE A 34 -7.48 7.02 0.42
C PHE A 34 -8.17 8.02 -0.52
N ASP A 35 -8.92 7.46 -1.47
CA ASP A 35 -9.91 8.14 -2.27
C ASP A 35 -11.34 7.65 -1.91
N ARG A 36 -12.34 8.43 -2.30
CA ARG A 36 -13.75 8.07 -2.09
C ARG A 36 -14.10 6.87 -2.96
N GLY A 37 -14.68 5.84 -2.36
CA GLY A 37 -15.07 4.60 -3.06
C GLY A 37 -14.03 3.48 -3.00
N ASP A 38 -12.85 3.72 -2.41
CA ASP A 38 -11.79 2.72 -2.33
C ASP A 38 -12.18 1.48 -1.53
N THR A 39 -11.60 0.36 -1.93
CA THR A 39 -11.56 -0.88 -1.15
C THR A 39 -10.25 -0.97 -0.38
N VAL A 40 -10.34 -0.99 0.95
CA VAL A 40 -9.20 -0.95 1.87
C VAL A 40 -9.15 -2.21 2.73
N VAL A 41 -7.96 -2.82 2.84
CA VAL A 41 -7.71 -3.95 3.74
C VAL A 41 -6.77 -3.52 4.88
N ASP A 42 -7.22 -3.63 6.12
CA ASP A 42 -6.45 -3.33 7.34
C ASP A 42 -5.99 -4.62 8.03
N LEU A 43 -4.67 -4.82 8.08
CA LEU A 43 -4.02 -6.00 8.64
C LEU A 43 -3.62 -5.75 10.10
N GLY A 44 -4.06 -6.65 10.99
CA GLY A 44 -3.89 -6.46 12.43
C GLY A 44 -4.78 -5.34 12.97
N ALA A 45 -6.01 -5.30 12.47
CA ALA A 45 -6.91 -4.17 12.62
C ALA A 45 -7.41 -3.95 14.06
N ALA A 46 -7.24 -4.89 15.00
CA ALA A 46 -7.75 -4.71 16.36
C ALA A 46 -7.04 -3.54 17.09
N PRO A 47 -7.78 -2.67 17.80
CA PRO A 47 -9.20 -2.75 18.17
C PRO A 47 -10.17 -2.09 17.16
N GLY A 48 -9.68 -1.62 16.02
CA GLY A 48 -10.47 -1.06 14.93
C GLY A 48 -10.33 0.45 14.72
N GLY A 49 -9.33 1.10 15.31
CA GLY A 49 -9.17 2.56 15.17
C GLY A 49 -8.74 3.02 13.77
N TRP A 50 -8.03 2.17 13.01
CA TRP A 50 -7.70 2.44 11.60
C TRP A 50 -8.91 2.18 10.69
N LEU A 51 -9.69 1.13 10.96
CA LEU A 51 -10.97 0.88 10.30
C LEU A 51 -11.94 2.07 10.36
N GLU A 52 -12.06 2.76 11.50
CA GLU A 52 -12.93 3.95 11.63
C GLU A 52 -12.49 5.05 10.68
N VAL A 53 -11.19 5.31 10.63
CA VAL A 53 -10.63 6.36 9.78
C VAL A 53 -10.76 5.99 8.31
N ALA A 54 -10.37 4.78 7.93
CA ALA A 54 -10.51 4.30 6.56
C ALA A 54 -11.98 4.41 6.10
N ALA A 55 -12.95 3.99 6.92
CA ALA A 55 -14.36 4.07 6.58
C ALA A 55 -14.87 5.52 6.42
N GLU A 56 -14.37 6.45 7.24
CA GLU A 56 -14.66 7.88 7.12
C GLU A 56 -14.12 8.48 5.81
N GLU A 57 -12.88 8.15 5.45
CA GLU A 57 -12.19 8.71 4.28
C GLU A 57 -12.76 8.14 2.97
N VAL A 58 -12.91 6.81 2.85
CA VAL A 58 -13.46 6.19 1.62
C VAL A 58 -14.95 6.44 1.45
N GLY A 59 -15.67 6.68 2.55
CA GLY A 59 -17.10 6.98 2.54
C GLY A 59 -18.00 5.77 2.25
N PRO A 60 -19.31 6.01 2.14
CA PRO A 60 -20.32 4.94 2.11
C PRO A 60 -20.28 4.06 0.84
N GLU A 61 -19.61 4.51 -0.22
CA GLU A 61 -19.44 3.77 -1.47
C GLU A 61 -18.16 2.91 -1.47
N GLY A 62 -17.23 3.18 -0.55
CA GLY A 62 -16.02 2.37 -0.38
C GLY A 62 -16.26 1.18 0.53
N ASN A 63 -15.29 0.27 0.60
CA ASN A 63 -15.38 -1.00 1.32
C ASN A 63 -14.14 -1.16 2.22
N VAL A 64 -14.33 -1.45 3.50
CA VAL A 64 -13.21 -1.56 4.45
C VAL A 64 -13.23 -2.92 5.14
N ILE A 65 -12.17 -3.69 4.95
CA ILE A 65 -12.03 -5.05 5.49
C ILE A 65 -10.92 -5.08 6.53
N GLY A 66 -11.28 -5.35 7.78
CA GLY A 66 -10.33 -5.52 8.88
C GLY A 66 -10.05 -6.98 9.18
N VAL A 67 -8.78 -7.37 9.23
CA VAL A 67 -8.37 -8.74 9.59
C VAL A 67 -7.54 -8.74 10.86
N ASP A 68 -7.92 -9.58 11.82
CA ASP A 68 -7.14 -9.77 13.06
C ASP A 68 -7.37 -11.16 13.68
N PHE A 69 -6.43 -11.62 14.50
CA PHE A 69 -6.62 -12.80 15.33
C PHE A 69 -7.66 -12.58 16.44
N GLN A 70 -7.76 -11.34 16.92
CA GLN A 70 -8.66 -10.89 17.95
C GLN A 70 -10.03 -10.58 17.36
N ARG A 71 -11.06 -10.69 18.21
CA ARG A 71 -12.39 -10.22 17.82
C ARG A 71 -12.41 -8.70 17.87
N ILE A 72 -12.72 -8.07 16.74
CA ILE A 72 -13.04 -6.65 16.67
C ILE A 72 -14.54 -6.49 16.97
N LYS A 73 -14.90 -5.45 17.73
CA LYS A 73 -16.31 -5.15 18.00
C LYS A 73 -16.96 -4.63 16.72
N ASP A 74 -18.20 -5.01 16.46
CA ASP A 74 -18.94 -4.51 15.29
C ASP A 74 -19.02 -2.98 15.28
N PHE A 75 -19.14 -2.38 14.10
CA PHE A 75 -19.24 -0.94 13.89
C PHE A 75 -20.70 -0.58 13.65
N GLU A 76 -21.32 0.15 14.59
CA GLU A 76 -22.75 0.47 14.52
C GLU A 76 -23.05 1.60 13.53
N ASP A 77 -22.06 2.46 13.24
CA ASP A 77 -22.20 3.65 12.40
C ASP A 77 -21.50 3.51 11.03
N HIS A 78 -20.89 2.35 10.74
CA HIS A 78 -20.17 2.08 9.49
C HIS A 78 -20.63 0.77 8.86
N ASP A 79 -21.65 0.85 8.00
CA ASP A 79 -22.20 -0.31 7.29
C ASP A 79 -21.21 -0.90 6.26
N ASN A 80 -20.18 -0.15 5.88
CA ASN A 80 -19.17 -0.53 4.91
C ASN A 80 -17.90 -1.14 5.53
N VAL A 81 -17.94 -1.50 6.81
CA VAL A 81 -16.82 -2.17 7.50
C VAL A 81 -17.14 -3.65 7.74
N GLU A 82 -16.39 -4.52 7.11
CA GLU A 82 -16.39 -5.96 7.41
C GLU A 82 -15.18 -6.31 8.29
N THR A 83 -15.39 -7.18 9.30
CA THR A 83 -14.28 -7.66 10.14
C THR A 83 -14.17 -9.18 10.07
N LEU A 84 -12.98 -9.64 9.72
CA LEU A 84 -12.66 -11.05 9.57
C LEU A 84 -11.69 -11.46 10.67
N ARG A 85 -12.12 -12.42 11.49
CA ARG A 85 -11.20 -13.09 12.40
C ARG A 85 -10.44 -14.18 11.66
N GLY A 86 -9.12 -14.11 11.64
CA GLY A 86 -8.27 -15.08 10.94
C GLY A 86 -6.78 -14.75 10.97
N ASP A 87 -6.00 -15.69 10.45
CA ASP A 87 -4.56 -15.55 10.19
C ASP A 87 -4.33 -15.33 8.70
N MET A 88 -3.70 -14.24 8.29
CA MET A 88 -3.43 -13.97 6.86
C MET A 88 -2.43 -14.95 6.22
N THR A 89 -1.68 -15.69 7.04
CA THR A 89 -0.84 -16.79 6.53
C THR A 89 -1.65 -18.01 6.10
N GLU A 90 -2.92 -18.11 6.51
CA GLU A 90 -3.84 -19.19 6.09
C GLU A 90 -4.59 -18.81 4.79
N GLU A 91 -4.58 -19.72 3.82
CA GLU A 91 -5.28 -19.59 2.53
C GLU A 91 -6.76 -19.26 2.71
N LYS A 92 -7.44 -19.96 3.61
CA LYS A 92 -8.84 -19.70 3.97
C LYS A 92 -9.10 -18.23 4.38
N THR A 93 -8.17 -17.59 5.09
CA THR A 93 -8.37 -16.20 5.51
C THR A 93 -8.20 -15.28 4.31
N ARG A 94 -7.20 -15.53 3.46
CA ARG A 94 -7.00 -14.79 2.22
C ARG A 94 -8.20 -14.89 1.29
N ASP A 95 -8.75 -16.09 1.08
CA ASP A 95 -9.95 -16.29 0.26
C ASP A 95 -11.13 -15.46 0.77
N ARG A 96 -11.34 -15.44 2.09
CA ARG A 96 -12.41 -14.62 2.70
C ARG A 96 -12.19 -13.13 2.53
N VAL A 97 -10.93 -12.67 2.55
CA VAL A 97 -10.60 -11.26 2.30
C VAL A 97 -10.87 -10.90 0.85
N ILE A 98 -10.47 -11.75 -0.09
CA ILE A 98 -10.72 -11.56 -1.53
C ILE A 98 -12.22 -11.56 -1.81
N ASP A 99 -12.96 -12.50 -1.24
CA ASP A 99 -14.42 -12.58 -1.36
C ASP A 99 -15.10 -11.31 -0.78
N ALA A 100 -14.63 -10.83 0.37
CA ALA A 100 -15.17 -9.62 1.01
C ALA A 100 -14.79 -8.33 0.26
N ALA A 101 -13.61 -8.28 -0.36
CA ALA A 101 -13.21 -7.19 -1.24
C ALA A 101 -14.13 -7.09 -2.46
N GLY A 102 -14.51 -8.22 -3.05
CA GLY A 102 -15.48 -8.27 -4.15
C GLY A 102 -15.00 -7.59 -5.45
N GLY A 103 -13.71 -7.24 -5.53
CA GLY A 103 -13.12 -6.44 -6.60
C GLY A 103 -11.64 -6.17 -6.34
N SER A 104 -11.09 -5.16 -7.01
CA SER A 104 -9.73 -4.67 -6.79
C SER A 104 -9.58 -4.09 -5.38
N VAL A 105 -8.42 -4.30 -4.75
CA VAL A 105 -8.05 -3.64 -3.50
C VAL A 105 -7.18 -2.44 -3.83
N ASP A 106 -7.59 -1.26 -3.36
CA ASP A 106 -6.95 0.02 -3.65
C ASP A 106 -5.93 0.38 -2.57
N ALA A 107 -6.11 -0.07 -1.33
CA ALA A 107 -5.10 0.11 -0.29
C ALA A 107 -5.00 -1.08 0.68
N VAL A 108 -3.77 -1.41 1.06
CA VAL A 108 -3.47 -2.35 2.15
C VAL A 108 -2.69 -1.62 3.24
N ILE A 109 -3.22 -1.63 4.46
CA ILE A 109 -2.65 -0.88 5.58
C ILE A 109 -2.37 -1.81 6.77
N SER A 110 -1.34 -1.51 7.56
CA SER A 110 -0.97 -2.31 8.73
C SER A 110 -0.32 -1.48 9.83
N ASP A 111 -0.98 -1.43 10.99
CA ASP A 111 -0.40 -0.94 12.25
C ASP A 111 0.00 -2.08 13.19
N MET A 112 0.32 -3.27 12.65
CA MET A 112 0.75 -4.42 13.44
C MET A 112 1.98 -4.10 14.28
N ALA A 113 1.98 -4.56 15.53
CA ALA A 113 3.15 -4.51 16.40
C ALA A 113 3.31 -5.85 17.13
N PRO A 114 4.55 -6.33 17.31
CA PRO A 114 4.78 -7.54 18.07
C PRO A 114 4.54 -7.30 19.57
N ASN A 115 4.38 -8.38 20.33
CA ASN A 115 4.49 -8.29 21.78
C ASN A 115 5.91 -7.86 22.17
N MET A 116 6.02 -6.68 22.79
CA MET A 116 7.31 -6.13 23.22
C MET A 116 7.96 -7.02 24.27
N SER A 117 9.13 -7.54 23.95
CA SER A 117 9.97 -8.31 24.88
C SER A 117 10.78 -7.40 25.80
N GLY A 118 11.02 -6.14 25.38
CA GLY A 118 11.94 -5.21 26.05
C GLY A 118 13.38 -5.35 25.56
N GLU A 119 13.67 -6.34 24.72
CA GLU A 119 14.94 -6.48 24.03
C GLU A 119 14.84 -5.84 22.64
N TYR A 120 15.48 -4.68 22.49
CA TYR A 120 15.29 -3.79 21.35
C TYR A 120 15.52 -4.46 20.00
N SER A 121 16.62 -5.21 19.86
CA SER A 121 16.97 -5.93 18.63
C SER A 121 15.94 -7.01 18.27
N LEU A 122 15.45 -7.75 19.27
CA LEU A 122 14.42 -8.77 19.07
C LEU A 122 13.08 -8.15 18.68
N ASP A 123 12.70 -7.04 19.32
CA ASP A 123 11.46 -6.34 19.02
C ASP A 123 11.49 -5.71 17.61
N GLN A 124 12.64 -5.16 17.18
CA GLN A 124 12.85 -4.70 15.80
C GLN A 124 12.68 -5.84 14.78
N ALA A 125 13.37 -6.96 14.98
CA ALA A 125 13.31 -8.10 14.06
C ALA A 125 11.88 -8.66 13.93
N ARG A 126 11.14 -8.71 15.03
CA ARG A 126 9.73 -9.13 15.04
C ARG A 126 8.82 -8.12 14.34
N SER A 127 9.06 -6.83 14.53
CA SER A 127 8.31 -5.78 13.82
C SER A 127 8.55 -5.86 12.31
N LEU A 128 9.80 -6.06 11.90
CA LEU A 128 10.15 -6.19 10.48
C LEU A 128 9.53 -7.45 9.86
N HIS A 129 9.49 -8.56 10.60
CA HIS A 129 8.83 -9.77 10.15
C HIS A 129 7.34 -9.53 9.86
N LEU A 130 6.62 -8.87 10.78
CA LEU A 130 5.20 -8.54 10.58
C LEU A 130 5.01 -7.60 9.37
N ALA A 131 5.92 -6.65 9.18
CA ALA A 131 5.86 -5.74 8.05
C ALA A 131 6.12 -6.44 6.70
N ARG A 132 7.05 -7.39 6.65
CA ARG A 132 7.29 -8.24 5.47
C ARG A 132 6.07 -9.10 5.14
N GLN A 133 5.42 -9.69 6.14
CA GLN A 133 4.17 -10.44 5.93
C GLN A 133 3.04 -9.54 5.39
N ALA A 134 2.93 -8.31 5.92
CA ALA A 134 1.96 -7.33 5.42
C ALA A 134 2.28 -6.93 3.96
N PHE A 135 3.55 -6.76 3.63
CA PHE A 135 4.00 -6.46 2.28
C PHE A 135 3.69 -7.60 1.31
N GLU A 136 4.06 -8.84 1.63
CA GLU A 136 3.72 -10.03 0.82
C GLU A 136 2.22 -10.12 0.57
N THR A 137 1.40 -9.91 1.61
CA THR A 137 -0.06 -9.86 1.50
C THR A 137 -0.52 -8.73 0.58
N ALA A 138 0.07 -7.53 0.71
CA ALA A 138 -0.23 -6.42 -0.17
C ALA A 138 0.14 -6.73 -1.62
N LEU A 139 1.21 -7.50 -1.86
CA LEU A 139 1.60 -7.86 -3.21
C LEU A 139 0.59 -8.78 -3.89
N GLU A 140 -0.11 -9.62 -3.12
CA GLU A 140 -1.15 -10.53 -3.59
C GLU A 140 -2.51 -9.84 -3.79
N LEU A 141 -2.83 -8.83 -2.97
CA LEU A 141 -4.14 -8.20 -2.95
C LEU A 141 -4.23 -6.93 -3.82
N LEU A 142 -3.17 -6.11 -3.83
CA LEU A 142 -3.21 -4.81 -4.49
C LEU A 142 -3.22 -4.96 -6.00
N ASP A 143 -4.13 -4.23 -6.63
CA ASP A 143 -4.15 -4.08 -8.07
C ASP A 143 -3.19 -2.97 -8.51
N SER A 144 -3.05 -2.79 -9.82
CA SER A 144 -2.20 -1.74 -10.38
C SER A 144 -2.59 -0.35 -9.88
N GLY A 145 -1.65 0.34 -9.23
CA GLY A 145 -1.86 1.69 -8.72
C GLY A 145 -2.34 1.76 -7.27
N GLY A 146 -2.61 0.63 -6.63
CA GLY A 146 -2.97 0.59 -5.22
C GLY A 146 -1.82 0.97 -4.27
N ASP A 147 -2.16 1.34 -3.05
CA ASP A 147 -1.23 1.88 -2.06
C ASP A 147 -1.00 0.92 -0.88
N PHE A 148 0.17 1.04 -0.26
CA PHE A 148 0.56 0.23 0.88
C PHE A 148 1.08 1.09 2.03
N VAL A 149 0.57 0.88 3.24
CA VAL A 149 1.04 1.56 4.45
C VAL A 149 1.40 0.55 5.52
N VAL A 150 2.62 0.61 6.04
CA VAL A 150 3.07 -0.33 7.08
C VAL A 150 3.92 0.33 8.14
N LYS A 151 3.65 -0.03 9.40
CA LYS A 151 4.53 0.32 10.53
C LYS A 151 5.75 -0.58 10.57
N VAL A 152 6.91 0.03 10.79
CA VAL A 152 8.15 -0.65 11.21
C VAL A 152 8.80 0.09 12.37
N PHE A 153 9.61 -0.62 13.15
CA PHE A 153 10.53 0.03 14.09
C PHE A 153 11.88 0.25 13.43
N GLU A 154 12.39 1.48 13.49
CA GLU A 154 13.71 1.85 12.97
C GLU A 154 14.76 0.85 13.45
N GLY A 155 15.51 0.29 12.52
CA GLY A 155 16.51 -0.75 12.77
C GLY A 155 17.39 -0.96 11.54
N PRO A 156 18.48 -1.74 11.68
CA PRO A 156 19.49 -1.88 10.62
C PRO A 156 18.94 -2.45 9.32
N ASP A 157 17.93 -3.31 9.39
CA ASP A 157 17.39 -4.04 8.24
C ASP A 157 16.17 -3.32 7.59
N VAL A 158 15.82 -2.12 8.08
CA VAL A 158 14.67 -1.36 7.58
C VAL A 158 14.94 -0.75 6.21
N ASP A 159 16.18 -0.31 5.95
CA ASP A 159 16.55 0.26 4.65
C ASP A 159 16.49 -0.79 3.54
N ASP A 160 16.93 -2.02 3.81
CA ASP A 160 16.82 -3.13 2.87
C ASP A 160 15.34 -3.47 2.59
N PHE A 161 14.50 -3.53 3.62
CA PHE A 161 13.06 -3.72 3.42
C PHE A 161 12.42 -2.57 2.66
N ARG A 162 12.82 -1.33 2.91
CA ARG A 162 12.33 -0.18 2.14
C ARG A 162 12.73 -0.30 0.67
N ALA A 163 13.95 -0.74 0.36
CA ALA A 163 14.37 -0.98 -1.01
C ALA A 163 13.49 -2.03 -1.70
N ASP A 164 13.16 -3.14 -1.00
CA ASP A 164 12.23 -4.15 -1.52
C ASP A 164 10.85 -3.54 -1.85
N VAL A 165 10.34 -2.62 -1.01
CA VAL A 165 9.07 -1.91 -1.29
C VAL A 165 9.22 -0.93 -2.46
N GLU A 166 10.35 -0.25 -2.60
CA GLU A 166 10.62 0.68 -3.70
C GLU A 166 10.67 -0.01 -5.08
N GLU A 167 10.97 -1.30 -5.14
CA GLU A 167 10.93 -2.07 -6.39
C GLU A 167 9.50 -2.33 -6.90
N GLU A 168 8.52 -2.36 -5.99
CA GLU A 168 7.15 -2.79 -6.27
C GLU A 168 6.15 -1.62 -6.35
N PHE A 169 6.57 -0.40 -6.03
CA PHE A 169 5.72 0.80 -5.99
C PHE A 169 6.38 1.95 -6.76
N GLN A 170 5.60 2.90 -7.27
CA GLN A 170 6.16 4.07 -7.98
C GLN A 170 7.13 4.87 -7.13
N TYR A 171 6.82 5.01 -5.84
CA TYR A 171 7.71 5.62 -4.86
C TYR A 171 7.34 5.18 -3.44
N VAL A 172 8.29 5.33 -2.51
CA VAL A 172 8.08 5.06 -1.08
C VAL A 172 8.42 6.28 -0.25
N ARG A 173 7.51 6.65 0.68
CA ARG A 173 7.73 7.67 1.69
C ARG A 173 7.91 7.02 3.07
N ALA A 174 8.98 7.40 3.77
CA ALA A 174 9.16 7.08 5.19
C ALA A 174 8.79 8.28 6.06
N THR A 175 8.00 8.08 7.12
CA THR A 175 7.59 9.16 8.03
C THR A 175 7.25 8.67 9.44
N SER A 176 7.37 9.55 10.43
CA SER A 176 6.87 9.32 11.80
C SER A 176 5.72 10.30 12.09
N PRO A 177 4.47 9.82 12.27
CA PRO A 177 3.35 10.66 12.65
C PRO A 177 3.61 11.43 13.95
N LYS A 178 3.10 12.65 14.06
CA LYS A 178 3.14 13.43 15.32
C LYS A 178 2.33 12.75 16.43
N ALA A 179 1.39 11.88 16.07
CA ALA A 179 0.62 11.04 16.99
C ALA A 179 1.39 9.82 17.51
N SER A 180 2.63 9.58 17.05
CA SER A 180 3.55 8.62 17.64
C SER A 180 4.02 9.07 19.03
N ARG A 181 4.55 8.15 19.84
CA ARG A 181 5.13 8.52 21.14
C ARG A 181 6.56 9.03 20.92
N ASP A 182 6.97 10.07 21.63
CA ASP A 182 8.33 10.65 21.53
C ASP A 182 9.46 9.63 21.79
N GLU A 183 9.17 8.57 22.57
CA GLU A 183 10.12 7.51 22.90
C GLU A 183 10.05 6.30 21.94
N SER A 184 9.14 6.32 20.96
CA SER A 184 8.94 5.21 20.03
C SER A 184 9.84 5.38 18.81
N SER A 185 10.61 4.35 18.49
CA SER A 185 11.34 4.23 17.22
C SER A 185 10.41 3.85 16.06
N GLU A 186 9.14 4.24 16.11
CA GLU A 186 8.16 3.84 15.07
C GLU A 186 8.20 4.79 13.87
N ILE A 187 8.34 4.20 12.69
CA ILE A 187 8.18 4.85 11.40
C ILE A 187 7.12 4.10 10.60
N TYR A 188 6.60 4.76 9.58
CA TYR A 188 5.70 4.18 8.61
C TYR A 188 6.32 4.32 7.23
N LEU A 189 6.27 3.24 6.46
CA LEU A 189 6.56 3.23 5.04
C LEU A 189 5.22 3.31 4.30
N ILE A 190 5.14 4.22 3.32
CA ILE A 190 3.99 4.41 2.45
C ILE A 190 4.48 4.17 1.02
N GLY A 191 4.17 2.99 0.48
CA GLY A 191 4.37 2.68 -0.93
C GLY A 191 3.19 3.19 -1.74
N LYS A 192 3.45 4.01 -2.75
CA LYS A 192 2.42 4.65 -3.56
C LYS A 192 2.43 4.12 -4.98
N GLY A 193 1.25 3.75 -5.49
CA GLY A 193 1.07 3.28 -6.85
C GLY A 193 1.76 1.96 -7.16
N ARG A 194 1.14 0.84 -6.78
CA ARG A 194 1.66 -0.51 -7.04
C ARG A 194 1.96 -0.72 -8.52
N LEU A 195 3.13 -1.28 -8.80
CA LEU A 195 3.61 -1.59 -10.15
C LEU A 195 3.39 -3.07 -10.46
N THR A 196 2.41 -3.37 -11.30
CA THR A 196 2.14 -4.74 -11.81
C THR A 196 2.54 -4.92 -13.27
N ALA A 197 3.28 -3.94 -13.83
CA ALA A 197 3.74 -3.96 -15.21
C ALA A 197 4.51 -5.26 -15.54
N PRO A 198 4.38 -5.82 -16.76
CA PRO A 198 5.12 -7.00 -17.20
C PRO A 198 6.56 -6.70 -17.63
N VAL A 199 7.01 -5.45 -17.45
CA VAL A 199 8.34 -4.96 -17.82
C VAL A 199 8.96 -4.23 -16.62
N ARG A 200 10.26 -3.98 -16.66
CA ARG A 200 11.04 -3.25 -15.64
C ARG A 200 11.93 -2.19 -16.29
N PRO A 201 12.33 -1.15 -15.55
CA PRO A 201 13.26 -0.15 -16.08
C PRO A 201 14.57 -0.82 -16.50
N SER A 202 15.12 -0.37 -17.63
CA SER A 202 16.28 -0.96 -18.32
C SER A 202 16.02 -2.27 -19.07
N ASP A 203 14.81 -2.84 -19.03
CA ASP A 203 14.48 -3.98 -19.90
C ASP A 203 14.62 -3.57 -21.35
N GLU A 204 15.25 -4.44 -22.14
CA GLU A 204 15.35 -4.31 -23.59
C GLU A 204 14.49 -5.37 -24.26
N LEU A 205 13.59 -4.94 -25.11
CA LEU A 205 12.61 -5.82 -25.75
C LEU A 205 12.29 -5.35 -27.17
N GLU A 206 12.00 -6.31 -28.03
CA GLU A 206 11.47 -6.06 -29.36
C GLU A 206 9.95 -5.96 -29.27
N VAL A 207 9.38 -4.86 -29.74
CA VAL A 207 7.95 -4.57 -29.65
C VAL A 207 7.38 -4.11 -30.98
N GLU A 208 6.12 -4.46 -31.24
CA GLU A 208 5.34 -3.91 -32.35
C GLU A 208 4.58 -2.67 -31.91
N ILE A 209 4.63 -1.62 -32.71
CA ILE A 209 3.84 -0.40 -32.50
C ILE A 209 2.46 -0.62 -33.09
N VAL A 210 1.45 -0.65 -32.22
CA VAL A 210 0.08 -1.00 -32.57
C VAL A 210 -0.84 0.22 -32.66
N ASP A 211 -0.47 1.34 -32.07
CA ASP A 211 -1.26 2.58 -32.09
C ASP A 211 -0.36 3.84 -31.98
N VAL A 212 -0.95 5.03 -32.05
CA VAL A 212 -0.26 6.31 -31.82
C VAL A 212 -1.01 7.12 -30.75
N GLY A 213 -0.27 7.61 -29.76
CA GLY A 213 -0.79 8.50 -28.73
C GLY A 213 -1.15 9.89 -29.26
N SER A 214 -1.87 10.67 -28.45
CA SER A 214 -2.33 12.02 -28.85
C SER A 214 -1.18 12.99 -29.16
N GLU A 215 -0.01 12.79 -28.54
CA GLU A 215 1.20 13.59 -28.75
C GLU A 215 2.08 13.10 -29.91
N GLY A 216 1.67 12.02 -30.60
CA GLY A 216 2.39 11.44 -31.73
C GLY A 216 3.38 10.32 -31.40
N ASP A 217 3.48 9.92 -30.12
CA ASP A 217 4.29 8.78 -29.71
C ASP A 217 3.69 7.45 -30.17
N GLY A 218 4.51 6.53 -30.66
CA GLY A 218 4.07 5.17 -30.94
C GLY A 218 3.68 4.44 -29.65
N ILE A 219 2.66 3.60 -29.70
CA ILE A 219 2.21 2.80 -28.56
C ILE A 219 2.46 1.33 -28.88
N ALA A 220 3.28 0.68 -28.06
CA ALA A 220 3.38 -0.77 -28.00
C ALA A 220 2.50 -1.33 -26.89
N SER A 221 2.08 -2.58 -27.03
CA SER A 221 1.33 -3.31 -26.02
C SER A 221 2.09 -4.58 -25.62
N VAL A 222 2.55 -4.65 -24.37
CA VAL A 222 3.21 -5.82 -23.78
C VAL A 222 2.24 -6.42 -22.77
N GLU A 223 1.63 -7.56 -23.08
CA GLU A 223 0.63 -8.22 -22.22
C GLU A 223 -0.50 -7.28 -21.73
N GLY A 224 -0.92 -6.33 -22.58
CA GLY A 224 -1.94 -5.33 -22.25
C GLY A 224 -1.41 -4.06 -21.56
N TYR A 225 -0.14 -4.05 -21.16
CA TYR A 225 0.54 -2.86 -20.66
C TYR A 225 1.05 -1.98 -21.79
N ARG A 226 0.71 -0.70 -21.75
CA ARG A 226 1.06 0.25 -22.81
C ARG A 226 2.44 0.85 -22.60
N LEU A 227 3.29 0.79 -23.62
CA LEU A 227 4.56 1.48 -23.67
C LEU A 227 4.51 2.59 -24.71
N PHE A 228 4.75 3.82 -24.28
CA PHE A 228 4.91 4.96 -25.19
C PHE A 228 6.36 4.99 -25.69
N VAL A 229 6.51 5.01 -27.01
CA VAL A 229 7.77 4.91 -27.74
C VAL A 229 7.89 6.11 -28.68
N PRO A 230 8.55 7.20 -28.24
CA PRO A 230 8.67 8.41 -29.04
C PRO A 230 9.34 8.16 -30.39
N GLY A 231 8.75 8.75 -31.44
CA GLY A 231 9.25 8.66 -32.81
C GLY A 231 9.12 7.26 -33.44
N ALA A 232 8.27 6.39 -32.89
CA ALA A 232 7.86 5.13 -33.51
C ALA A 232 6.50 5.26 -34.21
N GLU A 233 6.34 4.60 -35.34
CA GLU A 233 5.16 4.63 -36.21
C GLU A 233 4.43 3.29 -36.20
N VAL A 234 3.11 3.30 -36.39
CA VAL A 234 2.28 2.09 -36.39
C VAL A 234 2.74 1.10 -37.46
N GLY A 235 2.87 -0.16 -37.04
CA GLY A 235 3.36 -1.26 -37.87
C GLY A 235 4.88 -1.41 -37.87
N GLU A 236 5.64 -0.53 -37.20
CA GLU A 236 7.05 -0.76 -36.94
C GLU A 236 7.25 -1.84 -35.87
N THR A 237 8.27 -2.68 -36.05
CA THR A 237 8.84 -3.51 -35.01
C THR A 237 10.17 -2.90 -34.59
N VAL A 238 10.33 -2.59 -33.31
CA VAL A 238 11.44 -1.79 -32.79
C VAL A 238 12.02 -2.42 -31.54
N THR A 239 13.34 -2.35 -31.37
CA THR A 239 13.98 -2.65 -30.09
C THR A 239 13.89 -1.41 -29.22
N VAL A 240 13.36 -1.55 -28.02
CA VAL A 240 13.25 -0.46 -27.06
C VAL A 240 13.90 -0.81 -25.74
N ARG A 241 14.35 0.21 -25.01
CA ARG A 241 14.71 0.12 -23.59
C ARG A 241 13.67 0.85 -22.75
N VAL A 242 13.10 0.19 -21.75
CA VAL A 242 12.16 0.83 -20.82
C VAL A 242 12.90 1.85 -19.94
N GLU A 243 12.39 3.08 -19.89
CA GLU A 243 12.99 4.18 -19.12
C GLU A 243 12.29 4.42 -17.79
N ASP A 244 10.96 4.41 -17.80
CA ASP A 244 10.13 4.71 -16.62
C ASP A 244 8.82 3.92 -16.69
N MET A 245 8.24 3.68 -15.51
CA MET A 245 7.00 2.94 -15.36
C MET A 245 6.01 3.71 -14.50
N LYS A 246 4.75 3.65 -14.91
CA LYS A 246 3.58 3.96 -14.11
C LYS A 246 2.73 2.69 -13.98
N PRO A 247 1.79 2.62 -13.03
CA PRO A 247 0.93 1.47 -12.83
C PRO A 247 0.33 0.91 -14.12
N ASN A 248 -0.17 1.79 -14.98
CA ASN A 248 -0.97 1.38 -16.14
C ASN A 248 -0.31 1.66 -17.50
N PHE A 249 0.89 2.23 -17.53
CA PHE A 249 1.66 2.51 -18.73
C PHE A 249 3.12 2.87 -18.41
N GLY A 250 4.02 2.70 -19.36
CA GLY A 250 5.43 3.07 -19.23
C GLY A 250 5.94 3.83 -20.44
N PHE A 251 7.19 4.27 -20.35
CA PHE A 251 7.90 4.96 -21.40
C PHE A 251 9.13 4.14 -21.81
N ALA A 252 9.40 4.08 -23.10
CA ALA A 252 10.56 3.37 -23.62
C ALA A 252 11.23 4.15 -24.75
N GLN A 253 12.55 4.06 -24.80
CA GLN A 253 13.37 4.67 -25.84
C GLN A 253 13.70 3.63 -26.92
N ARG A 254 13.57 4.01 -28.20
CA ARG A 254 14.06 3.18 -29.32
C ARG A 254 15.59 3.05 -29.27
N LEU A 255 16.11 1.85 -29.49
CA LEU A 255 17.55 1.58 -29.60
C LEU A 255 18.04 1.51 -31.06
N ASP A 256 17.13 1.39 -32.04
CA ASP A 256 17.48 1.10 -33.44
C ASP A 256 17.98 2.31 -34.26
N ARG A 257 18.21 3.47 -33.64
CA ARG A 257 18.73 4.69 -34.29
C ARG A 257 20.01 5.16 -33.62
N ASP A 258 21.14 4.77 -34.21
CA ASP A 258 22.37 5.59 -34.24
C ASP A 258 22.33 6.57 -35.42
#